data_AF-A0A3B0TI86-F1
#
_entry.id   AF-A0A3B0TI86-F1
#
_cell.length_a   1.000
_cell.length_b   1.000
_cell.length_c   1.000
_cell.angle_alpha   90.00
_cell.angle_beta   90.00
_cell.angle_gamma   90.00
#
_symmetry.space_group_name_H-M   'P 1'
#
loop_
_entity.id
_entity.type
_entity.pdbx_description
1 polymer ?
#
loop_
_entity_poly.entity_id
_entity_poly.type
_entity_poly.pdbx_seq_one_letter_code
_entity_poly.pdbx_strand_id
1 'polypeptide(L)'
;MMRQYELVERVLAYNPGADEALLNRAYVYAMKKHGTQTRDSGDLYFAHPLEVAAILTEMKLDDATIAGALLHDTIEDTDATREEIEELFGLQIAEVVDGVTKIEQLNLVTREEAQAENLRKLLLAISQDVRVLIVKLADRLHNMRTIEFVPEEKRRRIAQETMDIYAPLAGRMGMQDMRSELEDISFRVLQPDHYAIITNRLKHMEDENRGAIEEISSELTQKLAAAGIDAQVSARLKNPWSIFKKIEQRDIALEQLSDIIGFRVIVENEDDCYRTLGVVHSNWKMVPGRFKDYISLPKYNDYRSIHTTIVGPANQRAELQIRTRQMHSVAEYGVAGHALYKDNIHGSFKKLEKENQAYNWLRQTIEHLTKGEDTDEFLEYTKLELFQDQVFCFSPQGRLIALPRGATPIDFAYAVHTDIGDTCTGAK
;
A
#
# COMPACT_ATOMS: atom_id res chain seq x y z
N MET A 1 -23.48 8.03 1.12
CA MET A 1 -23.55 6.56 1.11
C MET A 1 -23.91 6.14 -0.29
N MET A 2 -23.01 5.40 -0.93
CA MET A 2 -23.25 4.80 -2.24
C MET A 2 -24.55 3.99 -2.21
N ARG A 3 -25.32 3.98 -3.28
CA ARG A 3 -26.54 3.14 -3.37
C ARG A 3 -26.22 1.82 -4.07
N GLN A 4 -27.07 0.81 -3.84
CA GLN A 4 -26.96 -0.51 -4.47
C GLN A 4 -26.69 -0.46 -5.98
N TYR A 5 -27.46 0.35 -6.72
CA TYR A 5 -27.30 0.46 -8.18
C TYR A 5 -25.96 1.09 -8.57
N GLU A 6 -25.44 2.03 -7.78
CA GLU A 6 -24.18 2.73 -8.05
C GLU A 6 -22.99 1.78 -7.93
N LEU A 7 -23.03 0.83 -6.98
CA LEU A 7 -22.00 -0.20 -6.86
C LEU A 7 -21.99 -1.11 -8.09
N VAL A 8 -23.16 -1.60 -8.50
CA VAL A 8 -23.29 -2.49 -9.66
C VAL A 8 -22.88 -1.76 -10.95
N GLU A 9 -23.30 -0.50 -11.14
CA GLU A 9 -22.89 0.33 -12.28
C GLU A 9 -21.37 0.55 -12.32
N ARG A 10 -20.72 0.77 -11.17
CA ARG A 10 -19.26 0.89 -11.10
C ARG A 10 -18.55 -0.39 -11.51
N VAL A 11 -19.05 -1.55 -11.08
CA VAL A 11 -18.49 -2.84 -11.48
C VAL A 11 -18.68 -3.07 -12.97
N LEU A 12 -19.88 -2.83 -13.50
CA LEU A 12 -20.19 -2.98 -14.93
C LEU A 12 -19.35 -2.05 -15.82
N ALA A 13 -18.94 -0.88 -15.31
CA ALA A 13 -18.11 0.06 -16.06
C ALA A 13 -16.73 -0.50 -16.42
N TYR A 14 -16.17 -1.42 -15.61
CA TYR A 14 -14.90 -2.09 -15.92
C TYR A 14 -15.06 -3.58 -16.25
N ASN A 15 -16.15 -4.22 -15.82
CA ASN A 15 -16.48 -5.61 -16.11
C ASN A 15 -17.93 -5.71 -16.63
N PRO A 16 -18.18 -5.49 -17.93
CA PRO A 16 -19.54 -5.57 -18.50
C PRO A 16 -20.19 -6.96 -18.41
N GLY A 17 -19.42 -8.01 -18.13
CA GLY A 17 -19.90 -9.39 -17.95
C GLY A 17 -20.14 -9.77 -16.48
N ALA A 18 -20.12 -8.80 -15.56
CA ALA A 18 -20.27 -9.05 -14.14
C ALA A 18 -21.64 -9.69 -13.80
N ASP A 19 -21.66 -10.56 -12.80
CA ASP A 19 -22.89 -11.15 -12.26
C ASP A 19 -23.61 -10.13 -11.36
N GLU A 20 -24.45 -9.30 -11.98
CA GLU A 20 -25.29 -8.32 -11.27
C GLU A 20 -26.16 -8.99 -10.20
N ALA A 21 -26.67 -10.20 -10.45
CA ALA A 21 -27.56 -10.90 -9.53
C ALA A 21 -26.79 -11.36 -8.28
N LEU A 22 -25.53 -11.80 -8.43
CA LEU A 22 -24.65 -12.10 -7.30
C LEU A 22 -24.41 -10.87 -6.43
N LEU A 23 -23.97 -9.76 -7.03
CA LEU A 23 -23.67 -8.52 -6.30
C LEU A 23 -24.91 -7.96 -5.58
N ASN A 24 -26.06 -8.00 -6.26
CA ASN A 24 -27.34 -7.59 -5.66
C ASN A 24 -27.75 -8.48 -4.49
N ARG A 25 -27.59 -9.81 -4.61
CA ARG A 25 -27.88 -10.73 -3.51
C ARG A 25 -26.96 -10.47 -2.31
N ALA A 26 -25.65 -10.25 -2.55
CA ALA A 26 -24.69 -9.98 -1.49
C ALA A 26 -25.01 -8.66 -0.76
N TYR A 27 -25.33 -7.60 -1.51
CA TYR A 27 -25.75 -6.31 -0.95
C TYR A 27 -26.99 -6.47 -0.06
N VAL A 28 -28.06 -7.11 -0.57
CA VAL A 28 -29.31 -7.27 0.17
C VAL A 28 -29.11 -8.14 1.42
N TYR A 29 -28.30 -9.19 1.31
CA TYR A 29 -28.00 -10.08 2.43
C TYR A 29 -27.25 -9.34 3.55
N ALA A 30 -26.16 -8.64 3.21
CA ALA A 30 -25.41 -7.84 4.17
C ALA A 30 -26.28 -6.76 4.82
N MET A 31 -27.09 -6.05 4.02
CA MET A 31 -28.03 -5.06 4.55
C MET A 31 -29.06 -5.68 5.50
N LYS A 32 -29.55 -6.89 5.21
CA LYS A 32 -30.51 -7.60 6.08
C LYS A 32 -29.87 -8.06 7.39
N LYS A 33 -28.66 -8.61 7.34
CA LYS A 33 -27.94 -9.12 8.52
C LYS A 33 -27.49 -7.99 9.45
N HIS A 34 -27.06 -6.86 8.90
CA HIS A 34 -26.63 -5.68 9.68
C HIS A 34 -27.75 -4.64 9.93
N GLY A 35 -28.97 -4.87 9.42
CA GLY A 35 -30.03 -3.85 9.27
C GLY A 35 -30.61 -3.25 10.55
N THR A 36 -30.30 -3.81 11.72
CA THR A 36 -30.69 -3.26 13.04
C THR A 36 -29.51 -2.74 13.85
N GLN A 37 -28.28 -2.82 13.32
CA GLN A 37 -27.08 -2.38 14.01
C GLN A 37 -26.70 -0.94 13.62
N THR A 38 -26.32 -0.14 14.62
CA THR A 38 -25.73 1.20 14.45
C THR A 38 -24.27 1.14 14.91
N ARG A 39 -23.34 1.74 14.17
CA ARG A 39 -21.94 1.87 14.61
C ARG A 39 -21.84 2.84 15.79
N ASP A 40 -20.71 2.80 16.51
CA ASP A 40 -20.35 3.78 17.55
C ASP A 40 -20.40 5.25 17.04
N SER A 41 -20.31 5.47 15.71
CA SER A 41 -20.43 6.78 15.04
C SER A 41 -21.88 7.28 14.84
N GLY A 42 -22.89 6.41 15.01
CA GLY A 42 -24.30 6.71 14.74
C GLY A 42 -24.76 6.42 13.31
N ASP A 43 -23.87 5.99 12.41
CA ASP A 43 -24.23 5.56 11.04
C ASP A 43 -24.81 4.13 11.02
N LEU A 44 -25.58 3.81 9.96
CA LEU A 44 -26.03 2.44 9.69
C LEU A 44 -24.81 1.52 9.50
N TYR A 45 -24.78 0.37 10.17
CA TYR A 45 -23.64 -0.56 10.17
C TYR A 45 -23.25 -1.04 8.76
N PHE A 46 -24.23 -1.13 7.86
CA PHE A 46 -24.04 -1.46 6.44
C PHE A 46 -23.14 -0.49 5.66
N ALA A 47 -22.91 0.74 6.15
CA ALA A 47 -22.05 1.71 5.49
C ALA A 47 -20.61 1.18 5.30
N HIS A 48 -20.09 0.44 6.28
CA HIS A 48 -18.70 0.01 6.25
C HIS A 48 -18.41 -1.03 5.16
N PRO A 49 -19.10 -2.19 5.11
CA PRO A 49 -18.88 -3.15 4.03
C PRO A 49 -19.06 -2.56 2.64
N LEU A 50 -19.95 -1.57 2.49
CA LEU A 50 -20.16 -0.89 1.22
C LEU A 50 -18.99 0.00 0.81
N GLU A 51 -18.39 0.76 1.74
CA GLU A 51 -17.20 1.57 1.46
C GLU A 51 -15.97 0.69 1.20
N VAL A 52 -15.86 -0.46 1.88
CA VAL A 52 -14.82 -1.47 1.59
C VAL A 52 -14.99 -2.00 0.17
N ALA A 53 -16.20 -2.40 -0.22
CA ALA A 53 -16.51 -2.80 -1.59
C ALA A 53 -16.18 -1.69 -2.59
N ALA A 54 -16.49 -0.43 -2.27
CA ALA A 54 -16.18 0.73 -3.12
C ALA A 54 -14.66 0.89 -3.34
N ILE A 55 -13.83 0.77 -2.30
CA ILE A 55 -12.37 0.77 -2.43
C ILE A 55 -11.90 -0.32 -3.38
N LEU A 56 -12.48 -1.52 -3.30
CA LEU A 56 -12.13 -2.64 -4.17
C LEU A 56 -12.61 -2.46 -5.62
N THR A 57 -13.72 -1.74 -5.85
CA THR A 57 -14.14 -1.39 -7.21
C THR A 57 -13.18 -0.41 -7.90
N GLU A 58 -12.51 0.48 -7.15
CA GLU A 58 -11.49 1.37 -7.71
C GLU A 58 -10.25 0.60 -8.20
N MET A 59 -9.97 -0.54 -7.56
CA MET A 59 -8.94 -1.51 -7.97
C MET A 59 -9.42 -2.46 -9.07
N LYS A 60 -10.71 -2.38 -9.41
CA LYS A 60 -11.39 -3.13 -10.46
C LYS A 60 -11.26 -4.66 -10.31
N LEU A 61 -11.54 -5.15 -9.10
CA LEU A 61 -11.49 -6.58 -8.77
C LEU A 61 -12.72 -7.35 -9.27
N ASP A 62 -12.61 -8.68 -9.26
CA ASP A 62 -13.66 -9.61 -9.69
C ASP A 62 -14.87 -9.62 -8.76
N ASP A 63 -16.02 -10.03 -9.30
CA ASP A 63 -17.32 -10.00 -8.62
C ASP A 63 -17.31 -10.78 -7.30
N ALA A 64 -16.56 -11.89 -7.23
CA ALA A 64 -16.44 -12.69 -6.00
C ALA A 64 -15.68 -11.94 -4.90
N THR A 65 -14.67 -11.15 -5.24
CA THR A 65 -13.96 -10.28 -4.28
C THR A 65 -14.86 -9.16 -3.78
N ILE A 66 -15.61 -8.52 -4.69
CA ILE A 66 -16.56 -7.44 -4.31
C ILE A 66 -17.68 -8.01 -3.43
N ALA A 67 -18.23 -9.17 -3.76
CA ALA A 67 -19.21 -9.86 -2.94
C ALA A 67 -18.63 -10.26 -1.57
N GLY A 68 -17.39 -10.78 -1.53
CA GLY A 68 -16.68 -11.08 -0.29
C GLY A 68 -16.52 -9.86 0.62
N ALA A 69 -16.19 -8.69 0.04
CA ALA A 69 -16.10 -7.44 0.80
C ALA A 69 -17.45 -6.96 1.35
N LEU A 70 -18.56 -7.14 0.63
CA LEU A 70 -19.88 -6.85 1.17
C LEU A 70 -20.24 -7.75 2.36
N LEU A 71 -19.69 -8.96 2.39
CA LEU A 71 -20.03 -10.01 3.36
C LEU A 71 -19.01 -10.19 4.49
N HIS A 72 -17.88 -9.48 4.47
CA HIS A 72 -16.71 -9.81 5.31
C HIS A 72 -17.01 -9.81 6.82
N ASP A 73 -17.78 -8.82 7.30
CA ASP A 73 -18.19 -8.69 8.71
C ASP A 73 -19.41 -9.54 9.07
N THR A 74 -20.05 -10.22 8.11
CA THR A 74 -21.34 -10.87 8.38
C THR A 74 -21.21 -12.05 9.33
N ILE A 75 -20.13 -12.84 9.25
CA ILE A 75 -19.92 -13.98 10.16
C ILE A 75 -19.56 -13.51 11.57
N GLU A 76 -18.83 -12.40 11.71
CA GLU A 76 -18.38 -11.92 13.02
C GLU A 76 -19.49 -11.19 13.79
N ASP A 77 -20.19 -10.28 13.10
CA ASP A 77 -21.08 -9.34 13.77
C ASP A 77 -22.54 -9.76 13.76
N THR A 78 -22.88 -10.86 13.08
CA THR A 78 -24.27 -11.29 12.89
C THR A 78 -24.44 -12.79 13.16
N ASP A 79 -25.66 -13.30 12.97
CA ASP A 79 -25.98 -14.72 13.12
C ASP A 79 -25.65 -15.55 11.87
N ALA A 80 -24.95 -14.96 10.89
CA ALA A 80 -24.55 -15.65 9.67
C ALA A 80 -23.51 -16.76 9.95
N THR A 81 -23.59 -17.84 9.19
CA THR A 81 -22.63 -18.95 9.27
C THR A 81 -21.86 -19.10 7.96
N ARG A 82 -20.67 -19.71 8.03
CA ARG A 82 -19.87 -20.04 6.85
C ARG A 82 -20.66 -20.92 5.88
N GLU A 83 -21.40 -21.89 6.41
CA GLU A 83 -22.24 -22.81 5.65
C GLU A 83 -23.37 -22.07 4.91
N GLU A 84 -24.03 -21.11 5.57
CA GLU A 84 -25.06 -20.26 4.95
C GLU A 84 -24.49 -19.45 3.78
N ILE A 85 -23.28 -18.89 3.94
CA ILE A 85 -22.61 -18.12 2.87
C ILE A 85 -22.21 -19.04 1.72
N GLU A 86 -21.70 -20.23 2.00
CA GLU A 86 -21.34 -21.23 1.00
C GLU A 86 -22.55 -21.67 0.16
N GLU A 87 -23.70 -21.89 0.79
CA GLU A 87 -24.93 -22.28 0.11
C GLU A 87 -25.48 -21.16 -0.79
N LEU A 88 -25.43 -19.91 -0.32
CA LEU A 88 -26.03 -18.76 -1.03
C LEU A 88 -25.13 -18.17 -2.12
N PHE A 89 -23.82 -18.13 -1.88
CA PHE A 89 -22.83 -17.40 -2.68
C PHE A 89 -21.74 -18.31 -3.28
N GLY A 90 -21.64 -19.55 -2.80
CA GLY A 90 -20.67 -20.53 -3.29
C GLY A 90 -19.37 -20.56 -2.48
N LEU A 91 -18.65 -21.68 -2.64
CA LEU A 91 -17.43 -22.00 -1.88
C LEU A 91 -16.37 -20.89 -1.96
N GLN A 92 -16.15 -20.33 -3.14
CA GLN A 92 -15.09 -19.36 -3.36
C GLN A 92 -15.28 -18.07 -2.56
N ILE A 93 -16.53 -17.61 -2.38
CA ILE A 93 -16.85 -16.41 -1.58
C ILE A 93 -16.79 -16.76 -0.10
N ALA A 94 -17.31 -17.94 0.29
CA ALA A 94 -17.25 -18.42 1.66
C ALA A 94 -15.80 -18.55 2.17
N GLU A 95 -14.86 -19.05 1.34
CA GLU A 95 -13.43 -19.12 1.68
C GLU A 95 -12.82 -17.73 1.94
N VAL A 96 -13.16 -16.73 1.11
CA VAL A 96 -12.66 -15.36 1.30
C VAL A 96 -13.21 -14.76 2.59
N VAL A 97 -14.52 -14.85 2.82
CA VAL A 97 -15.17 -14.29 4.02
C VAL A 97 -14.64 -14.97 5.29
N ASP A 98 -14.60 -16.30 5.32
CA ASP A 98 -14.05 -17.08 6.44
C ASP A 98 -12.56 -16.75 6.70
N GLY A 99 -11.78 -16.52 5.64
CA GLY A 99 -10.40 -16.06 5.73
C GLY A 99 -10.28 -14.71 6.42
N VAL A 100 -11.14 -13.74 6.07
CA VAL A 100 -11.15 -12.39 6.66
C VAL A 100 -11.61 -12.42 8.12
N THR A 101 -12.71 -13.10 8.42
CA THR A 101 -13.25 -13.22 9.79
C THR A 101 -12.25 -13.86 10.75
N LYS A 102 -11.53 -14.90 10.30
CA LYS A 102 -10.48 -15.53 11.12
C LYS A 102 -9.38 -14.56 11.53
N ILE A 103 -9.11 -13.52 10.74
CA ILE A 103 -8.09 -12.51 11.05
C ILE A 103 -8.58 -11.53 12.13
N GLU A 104 -9.88 -11.25 12.18
CA GLU A 104 -10.48 -10.26 13.08
C GLU A 104 -10.62 -10.74 14.51
N GLN A 105 -11.16 -11.96 14.68
CA GLN A 105 -11.32 -12.62 16.00
C GLN A 105 -10.01 -12.76 16.78
N LEU A 106 -8.88 -12.71 16.08
CA LEU A 106 -7.54 -12.85 16.63
C LEU A 106 -7.00 -11.53 17.23
N ASN A 107 -7.47 -10.36 16.79
CA ASN A 107 -6.98 -9.04 17.23
C ASN A 107 -7.33 -8.68 18.70
N LEU A 108 -8.05 -9.57 19.39
CA LEU A 108 -8.57 -9.36 20.74
C LEU A 108 -7.56 -9.61 21.88
N VAL A 109 -6.41 -10.22 21.61
CA VAL A 109 -5.47 -10.63 22.68
C VAL A 109 -4.26 -9.67 22.77
N THR A 110 -4.10 -9.03 23.92
CA THR A 110 -3.05 -8.04 24.21
C THR A 110 -1.79 -8.70 24.76
N ARG A 111 -0.98 -9.33 23.90
CA ARG A 111 0.44 -9.71 24.15
C ARG A 111 1.21 -9.71 22.82
N GLU A 112 2.51 -9.48 22.86
CA GLU A 112 3.39 -9.58 21.68
C GLU A 112 3.29 -10.98 21.03
N GLU A 113 3.23 -12.03 21.84
CA GLU A 113 2.97 -13.43 21.42
C GLU A 113 1.67 -13.57 20.61
N ALA A 114 0.62 -12.82 20.95
CA ALA A 114 -0.64 -12.88 20.23
C ALA A 114 -0.57 -12.14 18.88
N GLN A 115 0.15 -11.01 18.81
CA GLN A 115 0.38 -10.34 17.52
C GLN A 115 1.10 -11.26 16.53
N ALA A 116 2.00 -12.12 17.02
CA ALA A 116 2.71 -13.11 16.23
C ALA A 116 1.79 -14.14 15.64
N GLU A 117 0.95 -14.72 16.49
CA GLU A 117 0.02 -15.74 16.09
C GLU A 117 -1.03 -15.16 15.12
N ASN A 118 -1.45 -13.92 15.34
CA ASN A 118 -2.36 -13.19 14.45
C ASN A 118 -1.73 -12.96 13.08
N LEU A 119 -0.48 -12.47 13.04
CA LEU A 119 0.26 -12.29 11.80
C LEU A 119 0.49 -13.63 11.10
N ARG A 120 0.80 -14.69 11.84
CA ARG A 120 0.97 -16.05 11.31
C ARG A 120 -0.30 -16.57 10.65
N LYS A 121 -1.44 -16.42 11.32
CA LYS A 121 -2.75 -16.84 10.81
C LYS A 121 -3.20 -15.99 9.62
N LEU A 122 -3.00 -14.67 9.69
CA LEU A 122 -3.17 -13.74 8.56
C LEU A 122 -2.38 -14.24 7.36
N LEU A 123 -1.09 -14.45 7.51
CA LEU A 123 -0.23 -14.94 6.45
C LEU A 123 -0.67 -16.31 5.91
N LEU A 124 -1.04 -17.26 6.77
CA LEU A 124 -1.59 -18.55 6.36
C LEU A 124 -2.85 -18.41 5.50
N ALA A 125 -3.79 -17.55 5.90
CA ALA A 125 -5.00 -17.29 5.12
C ALA A 125 -4.66 -16.69 3.74
N ILE A 126 -3.71 -15.76 3.69
CA ILE A 126 -3.25 -15.11 2.45
C ILE A 126 -2.55 -16.12 1.52
N SER A 127 -1.82 -17.08 2.07
CA SER A 127 -1.12 -18.12 1.30
C SER A 127 -2.09 -19.05 0.55
N GLN A 128 -3.37 -19.08 0.95
CA GLN A 128 -4.42 -19.84 0.31
C GLN A 128 -5.17 -19.02 -0.74
N ASP A 129 -5.41 -17.74 -0.47
CA ASP A 129 -6.08 -16.82 -1.38
C ASP A 129 -5.66 -15.37 -1.15
N VAL A 130 -5.09 -14.74 -2.18
CA VAL A 130 -4.62 -13.34 -2.08
C VAL A 130 -5.74 -12.35 -1.83
N ARG A 131 -6.97 -12.67 -2.22
CA ARG A 131 -8.13 -11.79 -2.09
C ARG A 131 -8.48 -11.53 -0.63
N VAL A 132 -8.17 -12.47 0.27
CA VAL A 132 -8.29 -12.28 1.71
C VAL A 132 -7.42 -11.10 2.19
N LEU A 133 -6.17 -11.00 1.72
CA LEU A 133 -5.30 -9.86 2.05
C LEU A 133 -5.89 -8.57 1.50
N ILE A 134 -6.33 -8.57 0.25
CA ILE A 134 -6.79 -7.37 -0.45
C ILE A 134 -8.05 -6.82 0.24
N VAL A 135 -9.02 -7.69 0.56
CA VAL A 135 -10.21 -7.32 1.34
C VAL A 135 -9.80 -6.78 2.71
N LYS A 136 -8.86 -7.45 3.41
CA LYS A 136 -8.43 -7.00 4.74
C LYS A 136 -7.70 -5.65 4.73
N LEU A 137 -6.90 -5.39 3.70
CA LEU A 137 -6.23 -4.10 3.53
C LEU A 137 -7.24 -2.99 3.20
N ALA A 138 -8.29 -3.29 2.43
CA ALA A 138 -9.35 -2.33 2.15
C ALA A 138 -10.21 -2.03 3.38
N ASP A 139 -10.56 -3.04 4.17
CA ASP A 139 -11.18 -2.88 5.50
C ASP A 139 -10.30 -1.98 6.38
N ARG A 140 -9.00 -2.32 6.53
CA ARG A 140 -8.08 -1.53 7.34
C ARG A 140 -7.97 -0.08 6.84
N LEU A 141 -7.92 0.14 5.53
CA LEU A 141 -7.88 1.48 4.95
C LEU A 141 -9.14 2.28 5.31
N HIS A 142 -10.31 1.68 5.19
CA HIS A 142 -11.55 2.34 5.57
C HIS A 142 -11.58 2.66 7.08
N ASN A 143 -11.16 1.73 7.94
CA ASN A 143 -11.05 1.95 9.37
C ASN A 143 -10.08 3.09 9.72
N MET A 144 -8.96 3.22 8.99
CA MET A 144 -8.04 4.34 9.13
C MET A 144 -8.66 5.66 8.66
N ARG A 145 -9.40 5.68 7.54
CA ARG A 145 -10.12 6.88 7.08
C ARG A 145 -11.13 7.40 8.11
N THR A 146 -11.76 6.49 8.87
CA THR A 146 -12.73 6.81 9.93
C THR A 146 -12.15 6.80 11.35
N ILE A 147 -10.81 6.82 11.51
CA ILE A 147 -10.15 6.65 12.81
C ILE A 147 -10.51 7.74 13.84
N GLU A 148 -10.99 8.89 13.37
CA GLU A 148 -11.42 10.01 14.21
C GLU A 148 -12.67 9.74 15.05
N PHE A 149 -13.42 8.68 14.75
CA PHE A 149 -14.58 8.26 15.55
C PHE A 149 -14.23 7.22 16.62
N VAL A 150 -13.04 6.61 16.54
CA VAL A 150 -12.56 5.61 17.49
C VAL A 150 -12.12 6.30 18.81
N PRO A 151 -12.24 5.69 20.00
CA PRO A 151 -11.68 6.27 21.23
C PRO A 151 -10.16 6.45 21.17
N GLU A 152 -9.62 7.52 21.77
CA GLU A 152 -8.20 7.91 21.67
C GLU A 152 -7.23 6.79 22.07
N GLU A 153 -7.53 6.05 23.15
CA GLU A 153 -6.73 4.91 23.62
C GLU A 153 -6.56 3.83 22.54
N LYS A 154 -7.60 3.60 21.73
CA LYS A 154 -7.58 2.62 20.63
C LYS A 154 -6.94 3.18 19.36
N ARG A 155 -7.07 4.49 19.07
CA ARG A 155 -6.53 5.13 17.85
C ARG A 155 -5.04 4.88 17.67
N ARG A 156 -4.25 5.12 18.73
CA ARG A 156 -2.79 4.94 18.67
C ARG A 156 -2.41 3.50 18.42
N ARG A 157 -3.08 2.53 19.06
CA ARG A 157 -2.85 1.10 18.83
C ARG A 157 -3.12 0.71 17.37
N ILE A 158 -4.27 1.12 16.83
CA ILE A 158 -4.67 0.83 15.44
C ILE A 158 -3.69 1.48 14.45
N ALA A 159 -3.32 2.74 14.66
CA ALA A 159 -2.36 3.43 13.80
C ALA A 159 -0.96 2.80 13.84
N GLN A 160 -0.50 2.37 15.02
CA GLN A 160 0.78 1.68 15.17
C GLN A 160 0.77 0.33 14.45
N GLU A 161 -0.29 -0.47 14.66
CA GLU A 161 -0.47 -1.75 13.96
C GLU A 161 -0.52 -1.56 12.43
N THR A 162 -1.21 -0.52 11.96
CA THR A 162 -1.24 -0.15 10.54
C THR A 162 0.16 0.14 10.01
N MET A 163 0.96 0.93 10.73
CA MET A 163 2.32 1.29 10.33
C MET A 163 3.27 0.08 10.33
N ASP A 164 3.13 -0.82 11.30
CA ASP A 164 4.04 -1.94 11.51
C ASP A 164 3.72 -3.16 10.64
N ILE A 165 2.44 -3.35 10.28
CA ILE A 165 1.96 -4.57 9.62
C ILE A 165 1.30 -4.25 8.28
N TYR A 166 0.20 -3.50 8.27
CA TYR A 166 -0.65 -3.38 7.08
C TYR A 166 -0.04 -2.51 5.98
N ALA A 167 0.57 -1.38 6.30
CA ALA A 167 1.22 -0.53 5.30
C ALA A 167 2.43 -1.23 4.63
N PRO A 168 3.31 -1.90 5.38
CA PRO A 168 4.37 -2.75 4.81
C PRO A 168 3.82 -3.88 3.93
N LEU A 169 2.75 -4.57 4.35
CA LEU A 169 2.09 -5.60 3.55
C LEU A 169 1.53 -5.03 2.24
N ALA A 170 0.82 -3.90 2.28
CA ALA A 170 0.35 -3.22 1.08
C ALA A 170 1.52 -2.86 0.15
N GLY A 171 2.63 -2.36 0.70
CA GLY A 171 3.85 -2.06 -0.06
C GLY A 171 4.47 -3.29 -0.75
N ARG A 172 4.50 -4.42 -0.05
CA ARG A 172 4.98 -5.71 -0.56
C ARG A 172 4.12 -6.21 -1.70
N MET A 173 2.80 -6.06 -1.60
CA MET A 173 1.84 -6.39 -2.65
C MET A 173 1.84 -5.41 -3.82
N GLY A 174 2.70 -4.38 -3.80
CA GLY A 174 2.78 -3.38 -4.86
C GLY A 174 1.68 -2.31 -4.79
N MET A 175 0.82 -2.34 -3.76
CA MET A 175 -0.29 -1.40 -3.56
C MET A 175 0.24 -0.09 -2.93
N GLN A 176 1.01 0.69 -3.69
CA GLN A 176 1.73 1.86 -3.14
C GLN A 176 0.82 3.01 -2.71
N ASP A 177 -0.32 3.20 -3.38
CA ASP A 177 -1.26 4.27 -3.05
C ASP A 177 -1.93 3.99 -1.71
N MET A 178 -2.46 2.78 -1.55
CA MET A 178 -3.02 2.31 -0.28
C MET A 178 -1.97 2.35 0.83
N ARG A 179 -0.74 1.87 0.57
CA ARG A 179 0.36 2.00 1.55
C ARG A 179 0.58 3.46 1.96
N SER A 180 0.69 4.35 0.98
CA SER A 180 0.97 5.77 1.22
C SER A 180 -0.12 6.41 2.07
N GLU A 181 -1.39 6.08 1.80
CA GLU A 181 -2.53 6.59 2.57
C GLU A 181 -2.57 6.02 3.99
N LEU A 182 -2.35 4.70 4.14
CA LEU A 182 -2.23 4.07 5.46
C LEU A 182 -1.11 4.69 6.30
N GLU A 183 0.07 4.91 5.70
CA GLU A 183 1.22 5.57 6.33
C GLU A 183 0.90 7.02 6.73
N ASP A 184 0.25 7.79 5.85
CA ASP A 184 -0.05 9.20 6.08
C ASP A 184 -1.07 9.40 7.22
N ILE A 185 -2.17 8.63 7.21
CA ILE A 185 -3.16 8.68 8.28
C ILE A 185 -2.55 8.21 9.60
N SER A 186 -1.75 7.14 9.57
CA SER A 186 -1.07 6.63 10.77
C SER A 186 -0.09 7.66 11.33
N PHE A 187 0.66 8.34 10.47
CA PHE A 187 1.59 9.40 10.86
C PHE A 187 0.85 10.56 11.54
N ARG A 188 -0.28 11.00 10.97
CA ARG A 188 -1.15 12.03 11.56
C ARG A 188 -1.62 11.67 12.98
N VAL A 189 -1.89 10.40 13.25
CA VAL A 189 -2.39 9.92 14.55
C VAL A 189 -1.25 9.72 15.56
N LEU A 190 -0.12 9.16 15.11
CA LEU A 190 1.00 8.83 15.98
C LEU A 190 1.82 10.08 16.35
N GLN A 191 2.01 11.00 15.40
CA GLN A 191 2.89 12.16 15.49
C GLN A 191 2.22 13.44 14.92
N PRO A 192 1.14 13.93 15.55
CA PRO A 192 0.34 15.03 15.01
C PRO A 192 1.12 16.35 14.84
N ASP A 193 2.03 16.67 15.77
CA ASP A 193 2.82 17.91 15.72
C ASP A 193 3.79 17.91 14.52
N HIS A 194 4.52 16.81 14.32
CA HIS A 194 5.41 16.64 13.18
C HIS A 194 4.64 16.64 11.85
N TYR A 195 3.48 15.98 11.82
CA TYR A 195 2.59 15.97 10.66
C TYR A 195 2.16 17.40 10.28
N ALA A 196 1.74 18.21 11.25
CA ALA A 196 1.31 19.58 11.03
C ALA A 196 2.45 20.46 10.50
N ILE A 197 3.65 20.34 11.08
CA ILE A 197 4.84 21.10 10.64
C ILE A 197 5.19 20.77 9.19
N ILE A 198 5.31 19.48 8.86
CA ILE A 198 5.70 19.04 7.52
C ILE A 198 4.63 19.44 6.49
N THR A 199 3.35 19.23 6.80
CA THR A 199 2.25 19.56 5.89
C THR A 199 2.16 21.05 5.61
N ASN A 200 2.31 21.90 6.64
CA ASN A 200 2.30 23.35 6.45
C ASN A 200 3.50 23.82 5.62
N ARG A 201 4.68 23.24 5.85
CA ARG A 201 5.87 23.57 5.07
C ARG A 201 5.73 23.14 3.61
N LEU A 202 5.19 21.94 3.37
CA LEU A 202 4.92 21.44 2.02
C LEU A 202 3.99 22.37 1.25
N LYS A 203 2.89 22.81 1.87
CA LYS A 203 1.95 23.77 1.25
C LYS A 203 2.63 25.08 0.88
N HIS A 204 3.44 25.64 1.79
CA HIS A 204 4.19 26.86 1.51
C HIS A 204 5.14 26.69 0.32
N MET A 205 5.87 25.57 0.28
CA MET A 205 6.78 25.28 -0.83
C MET A 205 6.05 25.04 -2.14
N GLU A 206 4.88 24.40 -2.12
CA GLU A 206 4.03 24.24 -3.30
C GLU A 206 3.56 25.59 -3.85
N ASP A 207 3.12 26.49 -2.97
CA ASP A 207 2.68 27.83 -3.35
C ASP A 207 3.83 28.69 -3.90
N GLU A 208 5.01 28.65 -3.27
CA GLU A 208 6.21 29.34 -3.75
C GLU A 208 6.68 28.84 -5.12
N ASN A 209 6.59 27.53 -5.37
CA ASN A 209 7.09 26.90 -6.59
C ASN A 209 6.02 26.67 -7.65
N ARG A 210 4.77 27.11 -7.43
CA ARG A 210 3.64 26.83 -8.34
C ARG A 210 3.93 27.25 -9.78
N GLY A 211 4.46 28.46 -9.98
CA GLY A 211 4.83 28.95 -11.30
C GLY A 211 5.90 28.08 -11.99
N ALA A 212 6.92 27.65 -11.24
CA ALA A 212 7.96 26.76 -11.76
C ALA A 212 7.42 25.36 -12.08
N ILE A 213 6.49 24.83 -11.27
CA ILE A 213 5.83 23.54 -11.52
C ILE A 213 5.02 23.60 -12.82
N GLU A 214 4.24 24.67 -13.02
CA GLU A 214 3.45 24.88 -14.22
C GLU A 214 4.33 25.07 -15.46
N GLU A 215 5.42 25.84 -15.34
CA GLU A 215 6.39 26.05 -16.42
C GLU A 215 7.04 24.73 -16.85
N ILE A 216 7.58 23.95 -15.90
CA ILE A 216 8.21 22.66 -16.19
C ILE A 216 7.20 21.67 -16.78
N SER A 217 5.98 21.63 -16.25
CA SER A 217 4.92 20.74 -16.76
C SER A 217 4.53 21.08 -18.21
N SER A 218 4.37 22.37 -18.50
CA SER A 218 4.06 22.88 -19.84
C SER A 218 5.20 22.60 -20.81
N GLU A 219 6.45 22.87 -20.40
CA GLU A 219 7.64 22.64 -21.22
C GLU A 219 7.84 21.15 -21.52
N LEU A 220 7.67 20.27 -20.53
CA LEU A 220 7.69 18.81 -20.72
C LEU A 220 6.64 18.39 -21.74
N THR A 221 5.39 18.83 -21.57
CA THR A 221 4.29 18.47 -22.46
C THR A 221 4.55 18.90 -23.90
N GLN A 222 5.00 20.15 -24.11
CA GLN A 222 5.30 20.68 -25.44
C GLN A 222 6.45 19.93 -26.12
N LYS A 223 7.54 19.66 -25.40
CA LYS A 223 8.70 18.95 -25.96
C LYS A 223 8.39 17.49 -26.30
N LEU A 224 7.58 16.82 -25.48
CA LEU A 224 7.15 15.44 -25.75
C LEU A 224 6.22 15.39 -26.96
N ALA A 225 5.26 16.32 -27.07
CA ALA A 225 4.40 16.43 -28.24
C ALA A 225 5.20 16.73 -29.53
N ALA A 226 6.20 17.62 -29.46
CA ALA A 226 7.09 17.93 -30.59
C ALA A 226 7.94 16.72 -31.01
N ALA A 227 8.26 15.82 -30.07
CA ALA A 227 8.94 14.56 -30.33
C ALA A 227 7.99 13.44 -30.83
N GLY A 228 6.68 13.73 -30.97
CA GLY A 228 5.66 12.77 -31.40
C GLY A 228 5.38 11.70 -30.34
N ILE A 229 5.49 12.05 -29.05
CA ILE A 229 5.19 11.16 -27.92
C ILE A 229 3.90 11.65 -27.27
N ASP A 230 2.88 10.80 -27.26
CA ASP A 230 1.65 11.04 -26.49
C ASP A 230 1.92 10.70 -25.02
N ALA A 231 1.84 11.70 -24.16
CA ALA A 231 2.23 11.59 -22.76
C ALA A 231 1.32 12.41 -21.85
N GLN A 232 0.91 11.81 -20.74
CA GLN A 232 0.25 12.52 -19.65
C GLN A 232 1.29 12.91 -18.59
N VAL A 233 1.48 14.22 -18.40
CA VAL A 233 2.39 14.78 -17.39
C VAL A 233 1.57 15.29 -16.21
N SER A 234 1.90 14.85 -15.00
CA SER A 234 1.28 15.34 -13.76
C SER A 234 2.32 15.65 -12.70
N ALA A 235 2.16 16.78 -12.00
CA ALA A 235 2.95 17.08 -10.82
C ALA A 235 2.56 16.14 -9.67
N ARG A 236 3.53 15.77 -8.83
CA ARG A 236 3.36 14.92 -7.66
C ARG A 236 4.21 15.47 -6.52
N LEU A 237 3.57 15.74 -5.39
CA LEU A 237 4.27 16.02 -4.14
C LEU A 237 4.60 14.72 -3.40
N LYS A 238 5.69 14.74 -2.64
CA LYS A 238 6.03 13.64 -1.73
C LYS A 238 5.08 13.62 -0.53
N ASN A 239 4.70 12.41 -0.13
CA ASN A 239 3.91 12.14 1.07
C ASN A 239 4.64 12.68 2.33
N PRO A 240 3.94 13.38 3.25
CA PRO A 240 4.48 13.82 4.54
C PRO A 240 5.27 12.76 5.31
N TRP A 241 4.76 11.53 5.38
CA TRP A 241 5.47 10.43 6.06
C TRP A 241 6.82 10.11 5.42
N SER A 242 6.87 10.07 4.08
CA SER A 242 8.13 9.82 3.35
C SER A 242 9.17 10.92 3.56
N ILE A 243 8.72 12.14 3.84
CA ILE A 243 9.59 13.28 4.17
C ILE A 243 10.08 13.17 5.60
N PHE A 244 9.19 12.91 6.55
CA PHE A 244 9.53 12.69 7.96
C PHE A 244 10.61 11.62 8.10
N LYS A 245 10.39 10.45 7.47
CA LYS A 245 11.35 9.34 7.47
C LYS A 245 12.71 9.74 6.88
N LYS A 246 12.74 10.60 5.87
CA LYS A 246 14.01 11.09 5.27
C LYS A 246 14.75 12.05 6.18
N ILE A 247 14.04 12.93 6.88
CA ILE A 247 14.62 13.87 7.84
C ILE A 247 15.27 13.08 8.97
N GLU A 248 14.51 12.14 9.56
CA GLU A 248 14.97 11.30 10.67
C GLU A 248 16.18 10.44 10.27
N GLN A 249 16.18 9.83 9.09
CA GLN A 249 17.25 8.93 8.66
C GLN A 249 18.54 9.62 8.21
N ARG A 250 18.48 10.90 7.79
CA ARG A 250 19.62 11.57 7.16
C ARG A 250 20.11 12.80 7.92
N ASP A 251 19.42 13.19 8.99
CA ASP A 251 19.69 14.42 9.74
C ASP A 251 19.77 15.66 8.82
N ILE A 252 18.88 15.70 7.83
CA ILE A 252 18.83 16.78 6.83
C ILE A 252 17.72 17.74 7.21
N ALA A 253 18.04 19.04 7.25
CA ALA A 253 17.05 20.08 7.44
C ALA A 253 16.01 20.08 6.29
N LEU A 254 14.74 20.31 6.61
CA LEU A 254 13.64 20.28 5.63
C LEU A 254 13.88 21.25 4.46
N GLU A 255 14.58 22.36 4.69
CA GLU A 255 14.98 23.36 3.68
C GLU A 255 15.97 22.81 2.64
N GLN A 256 16.70 21.75 2.97
CA GLN A 256 17.70 21.13 2.10
C GLN A 256 17.11 19.98 1.26
N LEU A 257 15.83 19.64 1.45
CA LEU A 257 15.14 18.63 0.67
C LEU A 257 14.83 19.14 -0.74
N SER A 258 15.85 19.06 -1.58
CA SER A 258 15.78 19.46 -3.00
C SER A 258 14.85 18.57 -3.85
N ASP A 259 14.41 17.41 -3.36
CA ASP A 259 13.62 16.43 -4.12
C ASP A 259 12.14 16.37 -3.72
N ILE A 260 11.55 17.45 -3.19
CA ILE A 260 10.14 17.46 -2.76
C ILE A 260 9.17 17.40 -3.95
N ILE A 261 9.52 18.08 -5.05
CA ILE A 261 8.71 18.16 -6.27
C ILE A 261 9.08 17.02 -7.18
N GLY A 262 8.07 16.26 -7.60
CA GLY A 262 8.20 15.26 -8.64
C GLY A 262 7.22 15.47 -9.79
N PHE A 263 7.53 14.89 -10.93
CA PHE A 263 6.65 14.79 -12.08
C PHE A 263 6.50 13.33 -12.46
N ARG A 264 5.29 12.95 -12.82
CA ARG A 264 4.98 11.65 -13.37
C ARG A 264 4.63 11.82 -14.84
N VAL A 265 5.29 11.06 -15.69
CA VAL A 265 5.06 11.02 -17.13
C VAL A 265 4.55 9.62 -17.48
N ILE A 266 3.31 9.55 -17.95
CA ILE A 266 2.66 8.32 -18.34
C ILE A 266 2.58 8.27 -19.86
N VAL A 267 3.10 7.21 -20.46
CA VAL A 267 3.12 6.99 -21.92
C VAL A 267 2.45 5.66 -22.29
N GLU A 268 2.29 5.37 -23.58
CA GLU A 268 1.62 4.15 -24.03
C GLU A 268 2.50 2.89 -23.92
N ASN A 269 3.76 2.97 -24.38
CA ASN A 269 4.63 1.80 -24.54
C ASN A 269 6.03 2.02 -23.92
N GLU A 270 6.79 0.93 -23.79
CA GLU A 270 8.12 0.97 -23.15
C GLU A 270 9.14 1.77 -23.97
N ASP A 271 9.07 1.72 -25.30
CA ASP A 271 9.96 2.49 -26.18
C ASP A 271 9.79 4.00 -25.93
N ASP A 272 8.55 4.47 -25.77
CA ASP A 272 8.23 5.86 -25.47
C ASP A 272 8.72 6.27 -24.07
N CYS A 273 8.91 5.33 -23.13
CA CYS A 273 9.54 5.64 -21.84
C CYS A 273 11.00 6.06 -22.02
N TYR A 274 11.76 5.31 -22.84
CA TYR A 274 13.16 5.61 -23.12
C TYR A 274 13.32 6.82 -24.06
N ARG A 275 12.40 7.02 -25.02
CA ARG A 275 12.38 8.24 -25.83
C ARG A 275 12.10 9.48 -24.98
N THR A 276 11.14 9.40 -24.05
CA THR A 276 10.85 10.44 -23.06
C THR A 276 12.10 10.76 -22.23
N LEU A 277 12.81 9.73 -21.73
CA LEU A 277 14.06 9.91 -21.01
C LEU A 277 15.10 10.67 -21.86
N GLY A 278 15.25 10.32 -23.14
CA GLY A 278 16.15 11.00 -24.07
C GLY A 278 15.78 12.47 -24.28
N VAL A 279 14.49 12.78 -24.44
CA VAL A 279 14.00 14.17 -24.53
C VAL A 279 14.34 14.93 -23.25
N VAL A 280 14.08 14.34 -22.08
CA VAL A 280 14.36 14.97 -20.78
C VAL A 280 15.86 15.25 -20.62
N HIS A 281 16.72 14.26 -20.81
CA HIS A 281 18.18 14.41 -20.60
C HIS A 281 18.86 15.30 -21.65
N SER A 282 18.24 15.50 -22.81
CA SER A 282 18.74 16.44 -23.83
C SER A 282 18.40 17.89 -23.52
N ASN A 283 17.38 18.15 -22.70
CA ASN A 283 16.90 19.49 -22.39
C ASN A 283 17.24 19.95 -20.97
N TRP A 284 17.38 19.01 -20.03
CA TRP A 284 17.75 19.31 -18.64
C TRP A 284 18.93 18.46 -18.17
N LYS A 285 19.77 19.06 -17.33
CA LYS A 285 20.91 18.35 -16.74
C LYS A 285 20.41 17.36 -15.70
N MET A 286 20.78 16.09 -15.85
CA MET A 286 20.54 15.08 -14.83
C MET A 286 21.47 15.27 -13.62
N VAL A 287 21.00 14.87 -12.44
CA VAL A 287 21.82 14.80 -11.23
C VAL A 287 22.53 13.44 -11.17
N PRO A 288 23.88 13.39 -11.13
CA PRO A 288 24.62 12.14 -11.05
C PRO A 288 24.19 11.26 -9.86
N GLY A 289 24.11 9.95 -10.07
CA GLY A 289 23.70 8.97 -9.04
C GLY A 289 22.21 9.00 -8.69
N ARG A 290 21.40 9.83 -9.36
CA ARG A 290 19.94 9.93 -9.17
C ARG A 290 19.15 9.40 -10.37
N PHE A 291 19.73 8.44 -11.09
CA PHE A 291 19.06 7.70 -12.17
C PHE A 291 18.88 6.24 -11.75
N LYS A 292 17.66 5.71 -11.95
CA LYS A 292 17.35 4.30 -11.71
C LYS A 292 16.39 3.81 -12.79
N ASP A 293 16.76 2.73 -13.45
CA ASP A 293 15.91 2.08 -14.45
C ASP A 293 15.24 0.86 -13.82
N TYR A 294 14.02 1.04 -13.31
CA TYR A 294 13.22 -0.09 -12.82
C TYR A 294 12.38 -0.75 -13.93
N ILE A 295 12.47 -0.30 -15.18
CA ILE A 295 11.84 -1.02 -16.30
C ILE A 295 12.67 -2.25 -16.64
N SER A 296 14.00 -2.08 -16.73
CA SER A 296 14.96 -3.17 -16.96
C SER A 296 15.28 -3.99 -15.72
N LEU A 297 15.29 -3.35 -14.54
CA LEU A 297 15.46 -4.01 -13.24
C LEU A 297 14.24 -3.75 -12.34
N PRO A 298 13.11 -4.45 -12.58
CA PRO A 298 11.92 -4.32 -11.75
C PRO A 298 12.21 -4.57 -10.27
N LYS A 299 11.46 -3.90 -9.40
CA LYS A 299 11.47 -4.25 -7.97
C LYS A 299 10.75 -5.59 -7.75
N TYR A 300 10.97 -6.21 -6.59
CA TYR A 300 10.32 -7.46 -6.19
C TYR A 300 8.78 -7.42 -6.20
N ASN A 301 8.19 -6.25 -6.05
CA ASN A 301 6.74 -6.04 -6.09
C ASN A 301 6.21 -5.71 -7.51
N ASP A 302 6.95 -6.12 -8.54
CA ASP A 302 6.66 -5.86 -9.96
C ASP A 302 6.58 -4.37 -10.35
N TYR A 303 7.04 -3.47 -9.46
CA TYR A 303 7.11 -2.04 -9.74
C TYR A 303 8.11 -1.74 -10.86
N ARG A 304 7.64 -1.07 -11.91
CA ARG A 304 8.40 -0.67 -13.09
C ARG A 304 8.22 0.82 -13.38
N SER A 305 9.33 1.54 -13.50
CA SER A 305 9.38 2.96 -13.85
C SER A 305 10.83 3.40 -14.04
N ILE A 306 11.09 4.37 -14.90
CA ILE A 306 12.39 5.07 -14.95
C ILE A 306 12.32 6.25 -13.99
N HIS A 307 13.26 6.32 -13.05
CA HIS A 307 13.42 7.44 -12.13
C HIS A 307 14.65 8.24 -12.52
N THR A 308 14.50 9.55 -12.67
CA THR A 308 15.63 10.44 -12.89
C THR A 308 15.42 11.77 -12.18
N THR A 309 16.44 12.34 -11.57
CA THR A 309 16.38 13.71 -11.05
C THR A 309 17.06 14.65 -12.02
N ILE A 310 16.36 15.73 -12.39
CA ILE A 310 16.89 16.80 -13.22
C ILE A 310 17.01 18.11 -12.45
N VAL A 311 17.80 19.02 -12.98
CA VAL A 311 17.85 20.42 -12.54
C VAL A 311 17.06 21.26 -13.53
N GLY A 312 15.91 21.78 -13.08
CA GLY A 312 15.03 22.65 -13.83
C GLY A 312 15.43 24.14 -13.75
N PRO A 313 14.55 25.03 -14.21
CA PRO A 313 14.69 26.48 -14.05
C PRO A 313 14.93 26.88 -12.59
N ALA A 314 15.62 28.01 -12.37
CA ALA A 314 15.99 28.50 -11.04
C ALA A 314 16.83 27.52 -10.18
N ASN A 315 17.53 26.56 -10.79
CA ASN A 315 18.33 25.54 -10.12
C ASN A 315 17.51 24.61 -9.20
N GLN A 316 16.19 24.55 -9.42
CA GLN A 316 15.29 23.67 -8.69
C GLN A 316 15.49 22.23 -9.15
N ARG A 317 15.63 21.28 -8.20
CA ARG A 317 15.69 19.86 -8.54
C ARG A 317 14.27 19.28 -8.61
N ALA A 318 14.04 18.43 -9.59
CA ALA A 318 12.77 17.75 -9.80
C ALA A 318 13.01 16.26 -10.10
N GLU A 319 12.28 15.39 -9.40
CA GLU A 319 12.30 13.95 -9.67
C GLU A 319 11.27 13.61 -10.74
N LEU A 320 11.68 12.97 -11.83
CA LEU A 320 10.79 12.46 -12.87
C LEU A 320 10.63 10.95 -12.73
N GLN A 321 9.38 10.51 -12.85
CA GLN A 321 9.00 9.11 -12.94
C GLN A 321 8.34 8.89 -14.29
N ILE A 322 8.96 8.09 -15.15
CA ILE A 322 8.47 7.79 -16.49
C ILE A 322 8.02 6.32 -16.49
N ARG A 323 6.80 6.05 -16.94
CA ARG A 323 6.25 4.69 -16.98
C ARG A 323 5.09 4.58 -17.97
N THR A 324 4.75 3.37 -18.39
CA THR A 324 3.57 3.15 -19.24
C THR A 324 2.26 3.23 -18.45
N ARG A 325 1.10 3.33 -19.12
CA ARG A 325 -0.21 3.20 -18.47
C ARG A 325 -0.36 1.89 -17.70
N GLN A 326 0.12 0.79 -18.28
CA GLN A 326 0.10 -0.52 -17.63
C GLN A 326 0.99 -0.55 -16.38
N MET A 327 2.23 -0.06 -16.49
CA MET A 327 3.15 0.04 -15.34
C MET A 327 2.60 0.96 -14.25
N HIS A 328 1.87 2.02 -14.64
CA HIS A 328 1.20 2.90 -13.69
C HIS A 328 0.09 2.16 -12.93
N SER A 329 -0.76 1.38 -13.62
CA SER A 329 -1.79 0.56 -12.99
C SER A 329 -1.21 -0.45 -12.00
N VAL A 330 -0.14 -1.16 -12.38
CA VAL A 330 0.57 -2.09 -11.49
C VAL A 330 1.20 -1.36 -10.30
N ALA A 331 1.74 -0.15 -10.50
CA ALA A 331 2.37 0.58 -9.40
C ALA A 331 1.38 1.16 -8.38
N GLU A 332 0.16 1.51 -8.80
CA GLU A 332 -0.86 2.01 -7.86
C GLU A 332 -1.58 0.85 -7.16
N TYR A 333 -1.96 -0.18 -7.92
CA TYR A 333 -2.83 -1.27 -7.44
C TYR A 333 -2.11 -2.60 -7.17
N GLY A 334 -0.83 -2.72 -7.50
CA GLY A 334 -0.04 -3.92 -7.21
C GLY A 334 -0.61 -5.19 -7.85
N VAL A 335 -0.72 -6.25 -7.04
CA VAL A 335 -1.31 -7.53 -7.44
C VAL A 335 -2.75 -7.38 -7.98
N ALA A 336 -3.53 -6.42 -7.47
CA ALA A 336 -4.87 -6.14 -7.99
C ALA A 336 -4.83 -5.56 -9.42
N GLY A 337 -3.84 -4.72 -9.72
CA GLY A 337 -3.66 -4.12 -11.04
C GLY A 337 -3.28 -5.12 -12.14
N HIS A 338 -2.73 -6.28 -11.78
CA HIS A 338 -2.39 -7.35 -12.73
C HIS A 338 -3.61 -8.11 -13.25
N ALA A 339 -4.70 -8.20 -12.46
CA ALA A 339 -5.90 -8.94 -12.84
C ALA A 339 -6.60 -8.32 -14.07
N LEU A 340 -6.65 -6.99 -14.10
CA LEU A 340 -7.34 -6.21 -15.12
C LEU A 340 -6.92 -6.44 -16.57
N TYR A 341 -5.67 -6.85 -16.81
CA TYR A 341 -5.12 -6.86 -18.17
C TYR A 341 -5.15 -8.23 -18.84
N LYS A 342 -5.32 -9.32 -18.08
CA LYS A 342 -5.41 -10.69 -18.65
C LYS A 342 -6.83 -11.21 -18.83
N ASP A 343 -7.84 -10.45 -18.40
CA ASP A 343 -9.25 -10.86 -18.42
C ASP A 343 -9.98 -10.72 -19.78
N ASN A 344 -9.26 -10.49 -20.89
CA ASN A 344 -9.86 -10.74 -22.21
C ASN A 344 -10.14 -12.24 -22.49
N ILE A 345 -9.80 -13.14 -21.57
CA ILE A 345 -10.11 -14.57 -21.65
C ILE A 345 -10.37 -15.07 -20.24
N HIS A 346 -11.62 -15.41 -19.90
CA HIS A 346 -12.07 -16.24 -18.76
C HIS A 346 -10.93 -16.92 -17.99
N GLY A 347 -10.21 -16.15 -17.17
CA GLY A 347 -8.93 -16.54 -16.61
C GLY A 347 -9.04 -16.50 -15.10
N SER A 348 -9.06 -17.66 -14.46
CA SER A 348 -9.16 -17.76 -13.01
C SER A 348 -8.05 -16.94 -12.33
N PHE A 349 -8.42 -16.11 -11.34
CA PHE A 349 -7.51 -15.37 -10.44
C PHE A 349 -6.34 -16.24 -9.93
N LYS A 350 -6.57 -17.56 -9.76
CA LYS A 350 -5.55 -18.57 -9.43
C LYS A 350 -4.35 -18.67 -10.39
N LYS A 351 -4.50 -18.25 -11.65
CA LYS A 351 -3.40 -18.25 -12.63
C LYS A 351 -2.53 -16.98 -12.50
N LEU A 352 -3.15 -15.86 -12.11
CA LEU A 352 -2.48 -14.59 -11.84
C LEU A 352 -1.66 -14.65 -10.54
N GLU A 353 -2.18 -15.34 -9.52
CA GLU A 353 -1.44 -15.64 -8.27
C GLU A 353 -0.11 -16.37 -8.54
N LYS A 354 -0.08 -17.33 -9.47
CA LYS A 354 1.13 -18.09 -9.80
C LYS A 354 2.19 -17.30 -10.56
N GLU A 355 1.84 -16.21 -11.24
CA GLU A 355 2.77 -15.43 -12.06
C GLU A 355 3.29 -14.18 -11.34
N ASN A 356 2.63 -13.72 -10.29
CA ASN A 356 3.04 -12.53 -9.55
C ASN A 356 4.23 -12.83 -8.62
N GLN A 357 5.33 -12.08 -8.76
CA GLN A 357 6.55 -12.32 -7.98
C GLN A 357 6.36 -11.99 -6.49
N ALA A 358 5.58 -10.94 -6.20
CA ALA A 358 5.29 -10.52 -4.83
C ALA A 358 4.51 -11.60 -4.07
N TYR A 359 3.47 -12.16 -4.70
CA TYR A 359 2.66 -13.22 -4.09
C TYR A 359 3.46 -14.52 -3.92
N ASN A 360 4.22 -14.93 -4.94
CA ASN A 360 5.06 -16.13 -4.84
C ASN A 360 6.11 -16.01 -3.75
N TRP A 361 6.76 -14.84 -3.63
CA TRP A 361 7.69 -14.56 -2.53
C TRP A 361 6.96 -14.65 -1.19
N LEU A 362 5.81 -14.00 -1.04
CA LEU A 362 5.03 -14.04 0.21
C LEU A 362 4.70 -15.49 0.58
N ARG A 363 4.19 -16.28 -0.36
CA ARG A 363 3.87 -17.69 -0.17
C ARG A 363 5.09 -18.52 0.25
N GLN A 364 6.24 -18.35 -0.41
CA GLN A 364 7.49 -19.05 -0.06
C GLN A 364 8.01 -18.67 1.32
N THR A 365 8.00 -17.37 1.64
CA THR A 365 8.37 -16.85 2.96
C THR A 365 7.48 -17.45 4.04
N ILE A 366 6.17 -17.52 3.82
CA ILE A 366 5.22 -18.13 4.76
C ILE A 366 5.44 -19.63 4.92
N GLU A 367 5.65 -20.37 3.83
CA GLU A 367 5.95 -21.80 3.85
C GLU A 367 7.25 -22.12 4.62
N HIS A 368 8.22 -21.21 4.59
CA HIS A 368 9.45 -21.32 5.38
C HIS A 368 9.24 -20.96 6.85
N LEU A 369 8.54 -19.86 7.13
CA LEU A 369 8.32 -19.35 8.48
C LEU A 369 7.39 -20.25 9.31
N THR A 370 6.44 -20.95 8.68
CA THR A 370 5.52 -21.88 9.35
C THR A 370 6.17 -23.17 9.85
N LYS A 371 7.42 -23.44 9.46
CA LYS A 371 8.21 -24.60 9.93
C LYS A 371 9.07 -24.29 11.17
N GLY A 372 9.16 -23.03 11.60
CA GLY A 372 9.85 -22.64 12.84
C GLY A 372 9.00 -22.88 14.09
N GLU A 373 9.64 -23.33 15.18
CA GLU A 373 8.97 -23.72 16.43
C GLU A 373 8.76 -22.56 17.41
N ASP A 374 9.43 -21.41 17.25
CA ASP A 374 9.32 -20.26 18.18
C ASP A 374 8.49 -19.09 17.61
N THR A 375 7.60 -18.54 18.44
CA THR A 375 6.54 -17.59 18.04
C THR A 375 7.00 -16.14 18.11
N ASP A 376 7.92 -15.81 19.01
CA ASP A 376 8.49 -14.45 19.11
C ASP A 376 9.51 -14.20 17.99
N GLU A 377 10.38 -15.18 17.72
CA GLU A 377 11.25 -15.17 16.54
C GLU A 377 10.43 -15.01 15.26
N PHE A 378 9.25 -15.65 15.18
CA PHE A 378 8.38 -15.57 14.00
C PHE A 378 7.95 -14.13 13.66
N LEU A 379 7.53 -13.32 14.63
CA LEU A 379 7.19 -11.91 14.38
C LEU A 379 8.39 -11.14 13.88
N GLU A 380 9.50 -11.32 14.56
CA GLU A 380 10.74 -10.63 14.26
C GLU A 380 11.16 -10.97 12.83
N TYR A 381 11.33 -12.26 12.49
CA TYR A 381 11.62 -12.75 11.14
C TYR A 381 10.61 -12.29 10.09
N THR A 382 9.32 -12.27 10.42
CA THR A 382 8.29 -11.78 9.49
C THR A 382 8.44 -10.29 9.25
N LYS A 383 8.67 -9.49 10.30
CA LYS A 383 9.00 -8.07 10.14
C LYS A 383 10.27 -7.92 9.28
N LEU A 384 11.33 -8.72 9.51
CA LEU A 384 12.55 -8.74 8.68
C LEU A 384 12.21 -8.88 7.20
N GLU A 385 11.43 -9.90 6.91
CA GLU A 385 10.99 -10.25 5.59
C GLU A 385 9.94 -9.30 5.05
N LEU A 386 9.33 -8.39 5.82
CA LEU A 386 8.37 -7.39 5.33
C LEU A 386 9.01 -6.03 5.04
N PHE A 387 10.09 -5.65 5.71
CA PHE A 387 10.75 -4.34 5.52
C PHE A 387 12.00 -4.42 4.60
N GLN A 388 11.86 -4.14 3.29
CA GLN A 388 13.00 -4.19 2.33
C GLN A 388 14.02 -3.04 2.47
N ASP A 389 13.61 -1.93 3.08
CA ASP A 389 14.44 -0.72 3.23
C ASP A 389 15.20 -0.69 4.56
N GLN A 390 15.06 -1.74 5.38
CA GLN A 390 15.72 -1.88 6.66
C GLN A 390 16.60 -3.13 6.66
N VAL A 391 17.74 -3.03 7.35
CA VAL A 391 18.53 -4.18 7.78
C VAL A 391 18.24 -4.37 9.26
N PHE A 392 18.22 -5.61 9.70
CA PHE A 392 17.94 -5.89 11.08
C PHE A 392 19.09 -6.66 11.68
N CYS A 393 19.43 -6.27 12.91
CA CYS A 393 20.56 -6.79 13.63
C CYS A 393 20.05 -7.39 14.93
N PHE A 394 20.46 -8.62 15.21
CA PHE A 394 20.21 -9.26 16.49
C PHE A 394 21.25 -8.80 17.50
N SER A 395 20.79 -8.43 18.70
CA SER A 395 21.69 -8.29 19.84
C SER A 395 22.15 -9.66 20.34
N PRO A 396 23.26 -9.72 21.11
CA PRO A 396 23.69 -10.97 21.75
C PRO A 396 22.66 -11.58 22.71
N GLN A 397 21.67 -10.78 23.15
CA GLN A 397 20.57 -11.22 24.02
C GLN A 397 19.31 -11.61 23.21
N GLY A 398 19.40 -11.68 21.89
CA GLY A 398 18.28 -12.08 21.02
C GLY A 398 17.30 -10.96 20.68
N ARG A 399 17.54 -9.71 21.12
CA ARG A 399 16.66 -8.58 20.78
C ARG A 399 16.93 -8.13 19.34
N LEU A 400 15.88 -8.03 18.54
CA LEU A 400 15.99 -7.50 17.18
C LEU A 400 15.95 -5.97 17.16
N ILE A 401 16.87 -5.36 16.39
CA ILE A 401 16.94 -3.92 16.19
C ILE A 401 16.89 -3.62 14.69
N ALA A 402 15.89 -2.84 14.29
CA ALA A 402 15.71 -2.40 12.91
C ALA A 402 16.55 -1.16 12.64
N LEU A 403 17.35 -1.20 11.58
CA LEU A 403 18.19 -0.10 11.11
C LEU A 403 17.95 0.17 9.63
N PRO A 404 18.16 1.39 9.11
CA PRO A 404 18.05 1.66 7.69
C PRO A 404 19.09 0.84 6.89
N ARG A 405 18.72 0.40 5.68
CA ARG A 405 19.65 -0.34 4.81
C ARG A 405 20.92 0.48 4.53
N GLY A 406 22.08 -0.12 4.85
CA GLY A 406 23.38 0.56 4.79
C GLY A 406 23.87 1.11 6.13
N ALA A 407 23.11 0.89 7.21
CA ALA A 407 23.55 1.18 8.57
C ALA A 407 24.84 0.44 8.94
N THR A 408 25.62 1.08 9.79
CA THR A 408 26.91 0.62 10.29
C THR A 408 26.77 0.02 11.69
N PRO A 409 27.77 -0.72 12.18
CA PRO A 409 27.76 -1.21 13.56
C PRO A 409 27.71 -0.12 14.63
N ILE A 410 28.10 1.12 14.30
CA ILE A 410 27.97 2.28 15.20
C ILE A 410 26.50 2.66 15.34
N ASP A 411 25.75 2.69 14.24
CA ASP A 411 24.29 2.96 14.27
C ASP A 411 23.56 1.91 15.11
N PHE A 412 24.00 0.65 15.03
CA PHE A 412 23.50 -0.41 15.89
C PHE A 412 23.82 -0.16 17.37
N ALA A 413 25.04 0.22 17.70
CA ALA A 413 25.44 0.52 19.08
C ALA A 413 24.59 1.64 19.69
N TYR A 414 24.34 2.72 18.95
CA TYR A 414 23.45 3.82 19.36
C TYR A 414 21.99 3.37 19.48
N ALA A 415 21.52 2.48 18.61
CA ALA A 415 20.18 1.93 18.68
C ALA A 415 19.98 0.95 19.87
N VAL A 416 21.06 0.32 20.36
CA VAL A 416 21.04 -0.47 21.60
C VAL A 416 20.94 0.46 22.81
N HIS A 417 21.86 1.42 22.94
CA HIS A 417 21.88 2.42 24.00
C HIS A 417 22.89 3.53 23.69
N THR A 418 22.60 4.79 24.05
CA THR A 418 23.49 5.94 23.82
C THR A 418 24.90 5.72 24.39
N ASP A 419 25.01 5.28 25.65
CA ASP A 419 26.30 5.00 26.30
C ASP A 419 27.11 3.89 25.59
N ILE A 420 26.43 2.92 24.96
CA ILE A 420 27.09 1.84 24.20
C ILE A 420 27.59 2.39 22.86
N GLY A 421 26.81 3.26 22.21
CA GLY A 421 27.25 4.02 21.05
C GLY A 421 28.49 4.86 21.32
N ASP A 422 28.47 5.66 22.40
CA ASP A 422 29.56 6.57 22.78
C ASP A 422 30.85 5.84 23.18
N THR A 423 30.75 4.61 23.67
CA THR A 423 31.90 3.78 24.07
C THR A 423 32.26 2.70 23.05
N CYS A 424 31.59 2.66 21.89
CA CYS A 424 31.80 1.64 20.87
C CYS A 424 33.20 1.76 20.24
N THR A 425 34.07 0.78 20.51
CA THR A 425 35.45 0.73 20.00
C THR A 425 35.65 -0.23 18.82
N GLY A 426 34.71 -1.16 18.61
CA GLY A 426 34.75 -2.12 17.51
C GLY A 426 33.52 -3.03 17.49
N ALA A 427 33.28 -3.69 16.37
CA ALA A 427 32.17 -4.62 16.16
C ALA A 427 32.67 -5.92 15.51
N LYS A 428 31.94 -7.02 15.74
CA LYS A 428 32.20 -8.34 15.17
C LYS A 428 30.94 -8.92 14.56
#